data_AF-A0A9P7C256-F1
#
_entry.id   AF-A0A9P7C256-F1
#
_cell.length_a   1.000
_cell.length_b   1.000
_cell.length_c   1.000
_cell.angle_alpha   90.00
_cell.angle_beta   90.00
_cell.angle_gamma   90.00
#
_symmetry.space_group_name_H-M   'P 1'
#
loop_
_entity.id
_entity.type
_entity.pdbx_description
1 polymer ?
#
loop_
_entity_poly.entity_id
_entity_poly.type
_entity_poly.pdbx_seq_one_letter_code
_entity_poly.pdbx_strand_id
1 'polypeptide(L)'
;MPKSLSADIKNDIKSALLAGKDSMEVANRFRVTYATVNNYANKFFPNRQRRLGGRPMVVSAQTKRFIKLQVLQGQLKTAREVHGKLMELGYYISYKTAINVLKSMNFFAAIKVKKPLLTAKYMKRRLAWAKKHQNWTTNDWRRVVFSDETKVNIWGTDGSWVR
;
A
#
# COMPACT_ATOMS: atom_id res chain seq x y z
N MET A 1 -15.35 -22.03 -28.32
CA MET A 1 -14.17 -21.90 -27.44
C MET A 1 -13.02 -22.72 -28.04
N PRO A 2 -11.75 -22.28 -27.99
CA PRO A 2 -10.65 -23.08 -28.50
C PRO A 2 -10.52 -24.39 -27.70
N LYS A 3 -10.27 -25.51 -28.39
CA LYS A 3 -10.17 -26.84 -27.78
C LYS A 3 -8.94 -26.91 -26.86
N SER A 4 -9.16 -27.37 -25.64
CA SER A 4 -8.09 -27.66 -24.67
C SER A 4 -7.26 -28.87 -25.16
N LEU A 5 -5.94 -28.84 -24.94
CA LEU A 5 -5.06 -29.99 -25.20
C LEU A 5 -5.52 -31.25 -24.44
N SER A 6 -5.27 -32.43 -25.01
CA SER A 6 -5.51 -33.72 -24.35
C SER A 6 -4.77 -33.80 -23.00
N ALA A 7 -5.32 -34.56 -22.06
CA ALA A 7 -4.68 -34.81 -20.76
C ALA A 7 -3.29 -35.43 -20.91
N ASP A 8 -3.12 -36.32 -21.90
CA ASP A 8 -1.86 -37.01 -22.16
C ASP A 8 -0.77 -36.03 -22.60
N ILE A 9 -1.09 -35.17 -23.58
CA ILE A 9 -0.16 -34.14 -24.07
C ILE A 9 0.21 -33.16 -22.95
N LYS A 10 -0.72 -32.83 -22.04
CA LYS A 10 -0.42 -32.00 -20.87
C LYS A 10 0.56 -32.66 -19.90
N ASN A 11 0.39 -33.96 -19.65
CA ASN A 11 1.27 -34.74 -18.79
C ASN A 11 2.66 -34.92 -19.42
N ASP A 12 2.73 -35.10 -20.74
CA ASP A 12 3.99 -35.19 -21.49
C ASP A 12 4.74 -33.86 -21.52
N ILE A 13 4.03 -32.73 -21.64
CA ILE A 13 4.63 -31.40 -21.48
C ILE A 13 5.17 -31.24 -20.05
N LYS A 14 4.42 -31.67 -19.04
CA LYS A 14 4.84 -31.59 -17.63
C LYS A 14 6.09 -32.42 -17.37
N SER A 15 6.15 -33.66 -17.87
CA SER A 15 7.31 -34.55 -17.71
C SER A 15 8.54 -34.01 -18.44
N ALA A 16 8.38 -33.50 -19.66
CA ALA A 16 9.48 -32.89 -20.41
C ALA A 16 10.05 -31.63 -19.73
N LEU A 17 9.20 -30.80 -19.12
CA LEU A 17 9.62 -29.64 -18.35
C LEU A 17 10.31 -30.03 -17.03
N LEU A 18 9.86 -31.09 -16.36
CA LEU A 18 10.54 -31.65 -15.18
C LEU A 18 11.94 -32.18 -15.52
N ALA A 19 12.11 -32.73 -16.72
CA ALA A 19 13.40 -33.18 -17.23
C ALA A 19 14.36 -32.03 -17.62
N GLY A 20 13.97 -30.77 -17.41
CA GLY A 20 14.81 -29.60 -17.67
C GLY A 20 14.93 -29.19 -19.14
N LYS A 21 14.08 -29.74 -20.03
CA LYS A 21 14.09 -29.37 -21.46
C LYS A 21 13.62 -27.93 -21.68
N ASP A 22 14.16 -27.31 -22.73
CA ASP A 22 13.76 -25.94 -23.08
C ASP A 22 12.31 -25.87 -23.58
N SER A 23 11.62 -24.79 -23.21
CA SER A 23 10.20 -24.60 -23.57
C SER A 23 9.98 -24.51 -25.08
N MET A 24 10.97 -24.05 -25.85
CA MET A 24 10.90 -24.02 -27.31
C MET A 24 11.08 -25.43 -27.91
N GLU A 25 11.97 -26.24 -27.34
CA GLU A 25 12.16 -27.65 -27.74
C GLU A 25 10.89 -28.46 -27.51
N VAL A 26 10.26 -28.29 -26.34
CA VAL A 26 8.98 -28.94 -25.99
C VAL A 26 7.86 -28.50 -26.94
N ALA A 27 7.80 -27.21 -27.28
CA ALA A 27 6.83 -26.67 -28.24
C ALA A 27 6.96 -27.34 -29.63
N ASN A 28 8.19 -27.41 -30.15
CA ASN A 28 8.48 -28.05 -31.44
C ASN A 28 8.16 -29.54 -31.43
N ARG A 29 8.53 -30.25 -30.35
CA ARG A 29 8.31 -31.70 -30.20
C ARG A 29 6.83 -32.08 -30.23
N PHE A 30 6.00 -31.35 -29.49
CA PHE A 30 4.56 -31.64 -29.38
C PHE A 30 3.71 -30.88 -30.39
N ARG A 31 4.32 -30.11 -31.31
CA ARG A 31 3.64 -29.26 -32.31
C ARG A 31 2.63 -28.28 -31.67
N VAL A 32 3.01 -27.74 -30.53
CA VAL A 32 2.23 -26.77 -29.75
C VAL A 32 2.95 -25.42 -29.76
N THR A 33 2.22 -24.31 -29.69
CA THR A 33 2.85 -22.98 -29.64
C THR A 33 3.65 -22.78 -28.34
N TYR A 34 4.76 -22.06 -28.43
CA TYR A 34 5.58 -21.66 -27.27
C TYR A 34 4.74 -21.05 -26.14
N ALA A 35 3.80 -20.15 -26.47
CA ALA A 35 2.92 -19.51 -25.50
C ALA A 35 2.07 -20.53 -24.72
N THR A 36 1.59 -21.58 -25.39
CA THR A 36 0.78 -22.63 -24.76
C THR A 36 1.63 -23.45 -23.79
N VAL A 37 2.83 -23.88 -24.19
CA VAL A 37 3.79 -24.56 -23.30
C VAL A 37 4.14 -23.66 -22.11
N ASN A 38 4.39 -22.37 -22.34
CA ASN A 38 4.73 -21.41 -21.28
C ASN A 38 3.56 -21.17 -20.30
N ASN A 39 2.31 -21.17 -20.80
CA ASN A 39 1.10 -21.09 -19.96
C ASN A 39 0.93 -22.34 -19.09
N TYR A 40 1.12 -23.54 -19.65
CA TYR A 40 1.10 -24.78 -18.88
C TYR A 40 2.26 -24.85 -17.87
N ALA A 41 3.46 -24.42 -18.25
CA ALA A 41 4.59 -24.32 -17.34
C ALA A 41 4.29 -23.40 -16.15
N ASN A 42 3.68 -22.23 -16.38
CA ASN A 42 3.28 -21.31 -15.33
C ASN A 42 2.14 -21.87 -14.44
N LYS A 43 1.31 -22.76 -14.98
CA LYS A 43 0.23 -23.45 -14.25
C LYS A 43 0.75 -24.63 -13.42
N PHE A 44 1.67 -25.43 -13.95
CA PHE A 44 2.24 -26.59 -13.27
C PHE A 44 3.31 -26.21 -12.23
N PHE A 45 4.03 -25.09 -12.46
CA PHE A 45 5.10 -24.62 -11.60
C PHE A 45 4.80 -23.19 -11.11
N PRO A 46 4.03 -23.03 -10.03
CA PRO A 46 3.70 -21.72 -9.47
C PRO A 46 4.93 -20.91 -9.06
N ASN A 47 6.00 -21.59 -8.63
CA ASN A 47 7.25 -20.98 -8.15
C ASN A 47 8.26 -20.69 -9.27
N ARG A 48 7.90 -20.89 -10.54
CA ARG A 48 8.79 -20.59 -11.67
C ARG A 48 9.05 -19.09 -11.76
N GLN A 49 10.32 -18.70 -11.83
CA GLN A 49 10.70 -17.30 -12.04
C GLN A 49 10.16 -16.81 -13.39
N ARG A 50 9.20 -15.91 -13.34
CA ARG A 50 8.65 -15.24 -14.51
C ARG A 50 9.56 -14.06 -14.83
N ARG A 51 9.89 -13.88 -16.10
CA ARG A 51 10.39 -12.57 -16.55
C ARG A 51 9.26 -11.58 -16.34
N LEU A 52 9.40 -10.74 -15.31
CA LEU A 52 8.48 -9.66 -15.04
C LEU A 52 8.60 -8.69 -16.21
N GLY A 53 7.63 -8.73 -17.13
CA GLY A 53 7.48 -7.68 -18.13
C GLY A 53 7.12 -6.38 -17.44
N GLY A 54 7.58 -5.26 -17.98
CA GLY A 54 7.20 -3.94 -17.47
C GLY A 54 8.24 -2.87 -17.76
N ARG A 55 7.80 -1.61 -17.60
CA ARG A 55 8.69 -0.46 -17.71
C ARG A 55 9.62 -0.43 -16.49
N PRO A 56 10.94 -0.27 -16.68
CA PRO A 56 11.86 -0.10 -15.56
C PRO A 56 11.47 1.10 -14.72
N MET A 57 11.73 1.00 -13.42
CA MET A 57 11.38 2.03 -12.46
C MET A 57 12.27 3.26 -12.67
N VAL A 58 11.65 4.44 -12.83
CA VAL A 58 12.37 5.71 -13.11
C VAL A 58 13.30 6.13 -11.98
N VAL A 59 12.97 5.78 -10.74
CA VAL A 59 13.76 6.10 -9.54
C VAL A 59 14.26 4.80 -8.93
N SER A 60 15.56 4.74 -8.63
CA SER A 60 16.20 3.55 -8.05
C SER A 60 15.59 3.17 -6.70
N ALA A 61 15.70 1.88 -6.32
CA ALA A 61 15.23 1.40 -5.03
C ALA A 61 15.95 2.09 -3.85
N GLN A 62 17.25 2.39 -4.02
CA GLN A 62 18.05 3.09 -3.02
C GLN A 62 17.55 4.53 -2.80
N THR A 63 17.35 5.29 -3.88
CA THR A 63 16.82 6.66 -3.78
C THR A 63 15.42 6.68 -3.18
N LYS A 64 14.57 5.70 -3.53
CA LYS A 64 13.25 5.55 -2.88
C LYS A 64 13.36 5.34 -1.37
N ARG A 65 14.28 4.47 -0.92
CA ARG A 65 14.52 4.25 0.51
C ARG A 65 14.96 5.53 1.21
N PHE A 66 15.85 6.30 0.59
CA PHE A 66 16.30 7.60 1.11
C PHE A 66 15.14 8.59 1.26
N ILE A 67 14.36 8.82 0.19
CA ILE A 67 13.19 9.71 0.23
C ILE A 67 12.18 9.25 1.29
N LYS A 68 11.93 7.95 1.40
CA LYS A 68 11.04 7.39 2.43
C LYS A 68 11.49 7.78 3.83
N LEU A 69 12.77 7.71 4.14
CA LEU A 69 13.30 8.11 5.44
C LEU A 69 13.10 9.61 5.69
N GLN A 70 13.39 10.46 4.70
CA GLN A 70 13.21 11.90 4.84
C GLN A 70 11.74 12.31 5.06
N VAL A 71 10.81 11.63 4.39
CA VAL A 71 9.37 11.84 4.59
C VAL A 71 8.95 11.41 6.01
N LEU A 72 9.41 10.24 6.48
CA LEU A 72 9.10 9.74 7.82
C LEU A 72 9.69 10.61 8.93
N GLN A 73 10.87 11.18 8.72
CA GLN A 73 11.51 12.13 9.63
C GLN A 73 10.86 13.52 9.60
N GLY A 74 9.89 13.76 8.70
CA GLY A 74 9.21 15.04 8.58
C GLY A 74 10.05 16.15 7.92
N GLN A 75 11.17 15.79 7.28
CA GLN A 75 12.02 16.72 6.51
C GLN A 75 11.35 17.09 5.18
N LEU A 76 10.67 16.13 4.55
CA LEU A 76 9.88 16.34 3.34
C LEU A 76 8.40 16.15 3.67
N LYS A 77 7.67 17.26 3.80
CA LYS A 77 6.26 17.31 4.20
C LYS A 77 5.32 17.29 3.00
N THR A 78 5.75 17.88 1.88
CA THR A 78 4.90 18.01 0.70
C THR A 78 5.42 17.19 -0.48
N ALA A 79 4.51 16.77 -1.37
CA ALA A 79 4.91 16.12 -2.61
C ALA A 79 5.77 17.03 -3.52
N ARG A 80 5.67 18.35 -3.35
CA ARG A 80 6.45 19.35 -4.10
C ARG A 80 7.90 19.39 -3.62
N GLU A 81 8.12 19.32 -2.31
CA GLU A 81 9.46 19.17 -1.72
C GLU A 81 10.11 17.84 -2.16
N VAL A 82 9.34 16.75 -2.16
CA VAL A 82 9.82 15.45 -2.66
C VAL A 82 10.21 15.52 -4.14
N HIS A 83 9.39 16.20 -4.96
CA HIS A 83 9.71 16.42 -6.37
C HIS A 83 11.00 17.24 -6.55
N GLY A 84 11.14 18.35 -5.82
CA GLY A 84 12.35 19.16 -5.83
C GLY A 84 13.59 18.37 -5.40
N LYS A 85 13.47 17.55 -4.35
CA LYS A 85 14.58 16.70 -3.89
C LYS A 85 14.98 15.64 -4.91
N LEU A 86 14.01 15.07 -5.64
CA LEU A 86 14.30 14.14 -6.72
C LEU A 86 15.02 14.82 -7.89
N MET A 87 14.62 16.05 -8.25
CA MET A 87 15.33 16.87 -9.24
C MET A 87 16.76 17.18 -8.81
N GLU A 88 16.97 17.56 -7.55
CA GLU A 88 18.30 17.82 -6.96
C GLU A 88 19.23 16.60 -7.04
N LEU A 89 18.67 15.40 -6.86
CA LEU A 89 19.38 14.13 -6.98
C LEU A 89 19.61 13.68 -8.44
N GLY A 90 19.29 14.52 -9.43
CA GLY A 90 19.51 14.26 -10.85
C GLY A 90 18.38 13.53 -11.56
N TYR A 91 17.20 13.36 -10.94
CA TYR A 91 16.04 12.74 -11.58
C TYR A 91 15.14 13.79 -12.22
N TYR A 92 15.29 14.00 -13.53
CA TYR A 92 14.42 14.88 -14.33
C TYR A 92 13.04 14.25 -14.56
N ILE A 93 12.15 14.40 -13.57
CA ILE A 93 10.82 13.79 -13.59
C ILE A 93 9.70 14.83 -13.48
N SER A 94 8.51 14.48 -13.96
CA SER A 94 7.32 15.29 -13.73
C SER A 94 6.87 15.23 -12.27
N TYR A 95 6.16 16.27 -11.82
CA TYR A 95 5.51 16.29 -10.51
C TYR A 95 4.58 15.09 -10.30
N LYS A 96 3.84 14.68 -11.34
CA LYS A 96 2.95 13.51 -11.30
C LYS A 96 3.74 12.22 -11.07
N THR A 97 4.91 12.09 -11.67
CA THR A 97 5.81 10.95 -11.46
C THR A 97 6.29 10.90 -10.01
N ALA A 98 6.62 12.04 -9.40
CA ALA A 98 6.99 12.11 -7.98
C ALA A 98 5.85 11.64 -7.06
N ILE A 99 4.59 12.01 -7.36
CA ILE A 99 3.42 11.48 -6.64
C ILE A 99 3.30 9.96 -6.81
N ASN A 100 3.50 9.44 -8.03
CA ASN A 100 3.45 8.00 -8.26
C ASN A 100 4.57 7.26 -7.52
N VAL A 101 5.75 7.87 -7.39
CA VAL A 101 6.84 7.34 -6.56
C VAL A 101 6.41 7.28 -5.10
N LEU A 102 5.81 8.34 -4.55
CA LEU A 102 5.26 8.33 -3.19
C LEU A 102 4.19 7.25 -2.98
N LYS A 103 3.24 7.11 -3.91
CA LYS A 103 2.22 6.06 -3.88
C LYS A 103 2.83 4.66 -3.92
N SER A 104 3.87 4.44 -4.73
CA SER A 104 4.58 3.16 -4.78
C SER A 104 5.28 2.80 -3.45
N MET A 105 5.52 3.78 -2.59
CA MET A 105 6.06 3.61 -1.24
C MET A 105 4.96 3.61 -0.17
N ASN A 106 3.70 3.55 -0.58
CA ASN A 106 2.50 3.57 0.27
C ASN A 106 2.27 4.89 1.03
N PHE A 107 2.69 6.02 0.44
CA PHE A 107 2.35 7.35 0.95
C PHE A 107 1.18 7.95 0.17
N PHE A 108 0.21 8.46 0.93
CA PHE A 108 -0.98 9.13 0.40
C PHE A 108 -1.16 10.48 1.07
N ALA A 109 -1.65 11.45 0.30
CA ALA A 109 -2.05 12.73 0.86
C ALA A 109 -3.33 12.54 1.68
N ALA A 110 -3.33 13.04 2.90
CA ALA A 110 -4.50 13.03 3.78
C ALA A 110 -4.60 14.39 4.46
N ILE A 111 -5.83 14.86 4.65
CA ILE A 111 -6.09 16.05 5.45
C ILE A 111 -5.96 15.65 6.92
N LYS A 112 -5.11 16.36 7.66
CA LYS A 112 -4.97 16.12 9.10
C LYS A 112 -6.29 16.50 9.78
N VAL A 113 -6.90 15.55 10.46
CA VAL A 113 -8.06 15.80 11.33
C VAL A 113 -7.64 16.82 12.38
N LYS A 114 -8.37 17.94 12.47
CA LYS A 114 -8.19 18.94 13.53
C LYS A 114 -8.43 18.23 14.86
N LYS A 115 -7.62 18.48 15.88
CA LYS A 115 -7.80 17.90 17.22
C LYS A 115 -7.60 19.01 18.26
N PRO A 116 -8.35 19.01 19.37
CA PRO A 116 -8.09 19.95 20.45
C PRO A 116 -6.66 19.75 20.96
N LEU A 117 -5.96 20.86 21.21
CA LEU A 117 -4.60 20.81 21.71
C LEU A 117 -4.59 20.26 23.13
N LEU A 118 -3.95 19.10 23.32
CA LEU A 118 -3.78 18.51 24.65
C LEU A 118 -2.43 18.92 25.21
N THR A 119 -2.45 19.72 26.28
CA THR A 119 -1.25 19.99 27.08
C THR A 119 -0.87 18.76 27.91
N ALA A 120 0.39 18.66 28.31
CA ALA A 120 0.87 17.54 29.13
C ALA A 120 0.07 17.37 30.43
N LYS A 121 -0.38 18.50 31.03
CA LYS A 121 -1.26 18.53 32.20
C LYS A 121 -2.61 17.84 31.92
N TYR A 122 -3.26 18.19 30.80
CA TYR A 122 -4.54 17.57 30.42
C TYR A 122 -4.39 16.10 30.07
N MET A 123 -3.30 15.71 29.40
CA MET A 123 -3.02 14.30 29.09
C MET A 123 -2.91 13.46 30.37
N LYS A 124 -2.14 13.91 31.37
CA LYS A 124 -1.99 13.22 32.65
C LYS A 124 -3.34 13.07 33.38
N ARG A 125 -4.14 14.15 33.45
CA ARG A 125 -5.46 14.11 34.09
C ARG A 125 -6.41 13.14 33.39
N ARG A 126 -6.49 13.19 32.06
CA ARG A 126 -7.34 12.28 31.26
C ARG A 126 -6.92 10.83 31.46
N LEU A 127 -5.62 10.53 31.45
CA LEU A 127 -5.10 9.19 31.68
C LEU A 127 -5.40 8.68 33.09
N ALA A 128 -5.18 9.51 34.12
CA ALA A 128 -5.48 9.15 35.50
C ALA A 128 -6.98 8.89 35.70
N TRP A 129 -7.84 9.72 35.11
CA TRP A 129 -9.28 9.50 35.14
C TRP A 129 -9.66 8.19 34.45
N ALA A 130 -9.15 7.91 33.25
CA ALA A 130 -9.43 6.66 32.53
C ALA A 130 -8.98 5.43 33.32
N LYS A 131 -7.78 5.46 33.92
CA LYS A 131 -7.27 4.36 34.77
C LYS A 131 -8.13 4.14 36.00
N LYS A 132 -8.56 5.22 36.69
CA LYS A 132 -9.40 5.13 37.89
C LYS A 132 -10.75 4.45 37.61
N HIS A 133 -11.28 4.62 36.40
CA HIS A 133 -12.60 4.11 36.01
C HIS A 133 -12.51 2.92 35.03
N GLN A 134 -11.31 2.37 34.81
CA GLN A 134 -11.07 1.30 33.82
C GLN A 134 -11.85 0.02 34.15
N ASN A 135 -11.99 -0.29 35.45
CA ASN A 135 -12.63 -1.51 35.94
C ASN A 135 -14.08 -1.27 36.41
N TRP A 136 -14.66 -0.11 36.07
CA TRP A 136 -16.03 0.19 36.46
C TRP A 136 -17.02 -0.71 35.73
N THR A 137 -17.98 -1.24 36.48
CA THR A 137 -19.04 -2.09 35.95
C THR A 137 -20.16 -1.25 35.36
N THR A 138 -21.06 -1.87 34.60
CA THR A 138 -22.25 -1.19 34.05
C THR A 138 -23.10 -0.57 35.15
N ASN A 139 -23.17 -1.17 36.35
CA ASN A 139 -23.91 -0.63 37.48
C ASN A 139 -23.26 0.64 38.05
N ASP A 140 -21.93 0.76 38.00
CA ASP A 140 -21.22 1.96 38.44
C ASP A 140 -21.47 3.11 37.47
N TRP A 141 -21.44 2.84 36.16
CA TRP A 141 -21.74 3.84 35.13
C TRP A 141 -23.18 4.34 35.17
N ARG A 142 -24.15 3.48 35.54
CA ARG A 142 -25.56 3.89 35.71
C ARG A 142 -25.75 4.98 36.77
N ARG A 143 -24.80 5.14 37.69
CA ARG A 143 -24.84 6.17 38.74
C ARG A 143 -24.25 7.51 38.27
N VAL A 144 -23.68 7.58 37.07
CA VAL A 144 -23.10 8.80 36.53
C VAL A 144 -24.03 9.43 35.51
N VAL A 145 -24.34 10.71 35.72
CA VAL A 145 -25.03 11.55 34.74
C VAL A 145 -24.00 12.45 34.08
N PHE A 146 -23.92 12.40 32.75
CA PHE A 146 -23.11 13.32 31.97
C PHE A 146 -23.98 14.45 31.46
N SER A 147 -23.56 15.68 31.71
CA SER A 147 -24.15 16.90 31.14
C SER A 147 -23.07 17.69 30.43
N ASP A 148 -23.39 18.23 29.27
CA ASP A 148 -22.55 19.18 28.55
C ASP A 148 -23.44 20.24 27.90
N GLU A 149 -22.89 21.43 27.67
CA GLU A 149 -23.59 22.50 27.00
C GLU A 149 -23.22 22.51 25.52
N THR A 150 -24.22 22.67 24.65
CA THR A 150 -23.99 22.84 23.22
C THR A 150 -24.58 24.15 22.74
N LYS A 151 -23.84 24.83 21.87
CA LYS A 151 -24.30 26.07 21.25
C LYS A 151 -25.17 25.74 20.04
N VAL A 152 -26.41 26.23 20.03
CA VAL A 152 -27.33 26.12 18.89
C VAL A 152 -27.37 27.47 18.18
N ASN A 153 -26.89 27.52 16.93
CA ASN A 153 -26.95 28.74 16.13
C ASN A 153 -28.25 28.77 15.32
N ILE A 154 -28.94 29.90 15.39
CA ILE A 154 -30.15 30.13 14.59
C ILE A 154 -29.74 30.42 13.15
N TRP A 155 -28.79 31.33 12.89
CA TRP A 155 -28.27 31.61 11.55
C TRP A 155 -26.74 31.50 11.46
N GLY A 156 -26.26 31.04 10.30
CA GLY A 156 -24.83 30.93 9.97
C GLY A 156 -24.10 29.73 10.58
N THR A 157 -22.97 29.36 9.98
CA THR A 157 -22.06 28.34 10.53
C THR A 157 -20.91 29.02 11.27
N ASP A 158 -20.60 28.58 12.49
CA ASP A 158 -19.45 29.07 13.28
C ASP A 158 -18.07 28.59 12.74
N GLY A 159 -18.02 28.05 11.52
CA GLY A 159 -16.84 27.42 10.95
C GLY A 159 -16.77 25.90 11.21
N SER A 160 -15.66 25.27 10.80
CA SER A 160 -15.54 23.80 10.88
C SER A 160 -15.26 23.36 12.32
N TRP A 161 -16.25 22.75 12.96
CA TRP A 161 -16.07 22.03 14.22
C TRP A 161 -15.19 20.80 14.03
N VAL A 162 -14.41 20.48 15.05
CA VAL A 162 -13.59 19.27 15.10
C VAL A 162 -14.51 18.08 15.37
N ARG A 163 -14.75 17.25 14.35
CA ARG A 163 -15.37 15.92 14.51
C ARG A 163 -14.32 14.86 14.79
#